data_AF-A0A9D8ZIC4-F1
#
_entry.id   AF-A0A9D8ZIC4-F1
#
_cell.length_a   1.000
_cell.length_b   1.000
_cell.length_c   1.000
_cell.angle_alpha   90.00
_cell.angle_beta   90.00
_cell.angle_gamma   90.00
#
_symmetry.space_group_name_H-M   'P 1'
#
loop_
_entity.id
_entity.type
_entity.pdbx_description
1 polymer ?
#
loop_
_entity_poly.entity_id
_entity_poly.type
_entity_poly.pdbx_seq_one_letter_code
_entity_poly.pdbx_strand_id
1 'polypeptide(L)'
;MKKDNLDHLFERLQGEFDVAEPEKGHQERFLEKLNRQQGTIALDKKKTSWWKPLSIAASIVLVAVLGYQAFGPEPSIKRQVTKIAPEVSQTEFYFASLIEAQVEELKEEKTPETAQLVDDTLAQLAKLDKDYRTLEQDLVDGGDSKIILSAMITNFQTRIDLLKEVLSQIENIKNLKSQHDESFTI
;
A
#
# COMPACT_ATOMS: atom_id res chain seq x y z
N MET A 1 83.63 -13.16 49.15
CA MET A 1 82.77 -14.08 49.94
C MET A 1 81.32 -13.75 49.60
N LYS A 2 80.44 -14.61 49.07
CA LYS A 2 80.49 -15.95 48.47
C LYS A 2 79.41 -15.90 47.35
N LYS A 3 79.77 -15.97 46.07
CA LYS A 3 78.80 -16.08 44.97
C LYS A 3 78.34 -17.53 44.76
N ASP A 4 79.18 -18.47 45.17
CA ASP A 4 79.01 -19.93 45.03
C ASP A 4 77.80 -20.49 45.79
N ASN A 5 77.20 -19.72 46.71
CA ASN A 5 76.20 -20.28 47.62
C ASN A 5 74.82 -20.47 46.98
N LEU A 6 74.49 -19.70 45.92
CA LEU A 6 73.22 -19.85 45.20
C LEU A 6 73.33 -20.88 44.09
N ASP A 7 74.43 -20.86 43.32
CA ASP A 7 74.64 -21.79 42.21
C ASP A 7 74.65 -23.25 42.71
N HIS A 8 75.35 -23.52 43.83
CA HIS A 8 75.30 -24.84 44.48
C HIS A 8 73.94 -25.16 45.13
N LEU A 9 73.16 -24.15 45.52
CA LEU A 9 71.80 -24.34 46.05
C LEU A 9 70.87 -24.85 44.95
N PHE A 10 70.96 -24.26 43.75
CA PHE A 10 70.17 -24.66 42.59
C PHE A 10 70.62 -25.98 42.01
N GLU A 11 71.93 -26.27 41.93
CA GLU A 11 72.44 -27.60 41.54
C GLU A 11 71.93 -28.70 42.47
N ARG A 12 71.92 -28.45 43.79
CA ARG A 12 71.42 -29.42 44.78
C ARG A 12 69.91 -29.65 44.73
N LEU A 13 69.14 -28.62 44.39
CA LEU A 13 67.68 -28.68 44.30
C LEU A 13 67.21 -28.96 42.86
N GLN A 14 68.13 -29.21 41.93
CA GLN A 14 67.84 -29.45 40.53
C GLN A 14 67.04 -30.76 40.40
N GLY A 15 65.78 -30.65 39.98
CA GLY A 15 64.84 -31.77 39.87
C GLY A 15 63.80 -31.86 41.00
N GLU A 16 63.91 -31.04 42.04
CA GLU A 16 62.97 -31.00 43.19
C GLU A 16 61.85 -29.96 43.04
N PHE A 17 61.86 -29.14 41.98
CA PHE A 17 60.94 -28.00 41.82
C PHE A 17 59.62 -28.36 41.11
N ASP A 18 59.60 -29.39 40.27
CA ASP A 18 58.43 -29.79 39.48
C ASP A 18 57.58 -30.86 40.21
N VAL A 19 57.35 -30.64 41.50
CA VAL A 19 56.67 -31.58 42.40
C VAL A 19 55.14 -31.54 42.30
N ALA A 20 54.57 -30.43 41.82
CA ALA A 20 53.12 -30.29 41.64
C ALA A 20 52.79 -29.22 40.61
N GLU A 21 51.70 -29.43 39.88
CA GLU A 21 51.14 -28.41 38.99
C GLU A 21 50.21 -27.47 39.78
N PRO A 22 50.19 -26.16 39.49
CA PRO A 22 49.26 -25.25 40.14
C PRO A 22 47.81 -25.65 39.94
N GLU A 23 46.96 -25.29 40.91
CA GLU A 23 45.52 -25.49 40.75
C GLU A 23 44.98 -24.80 39.50
N LYS A 24 43.96 -25.41 38.88
CA LYS A 24 43.30 -24.85 37.70
C LYS A 24 42.88 -23.39 37.95
N GLY A 25 43.13 -22.54 36.95
CA GLY A 25 42.90 -21.10 37.01
C GLY A 25 43.95 -20.28 37.75
N HIS A 26 45.09 -20.87 38.13
CA HIS A 26 46.22 -20.13 38.72
C HIS A 26 46.68 -18.97 37.84
N GLN A 27 46.82 -19.19 36.52
CA GLN A 27 47.25 -18.16 35.57
C GLN A 27 46.29 -16.97 35.54
N GLU A 28 44.98 -17.21 35.63
CA GLU A 28 43.95 -16.16 35.64
C GLU A 28 44.02 -15.34 36.93
N ARG A 29 44.15 -15.99 38.09
CA ARG A 29 44.34 -15.32 39.38
C ARG A 29 45.64 -14.52 39.42
N PHE A 30 46.70 -15.04 38.80
CA PHE A 30 47.98 -14.36 38.68
C PHE A 30 47.86 -13.10 37.80
N LEU A 31 47.22 -13.20 36.63
CA LEU A 31 46.95 -12.07 35.75
C LEU A 31 46.06 -11.01 36.41
N GLU A 32 45.04 -11.43 37.15
CA GLU A 32 44.17 -10.52 37.92
C GLU A 32 44.98 -9.75 38.97
N LYS A 33 45.84 -10.45 39.72
CA LYS A 33 46.69 -9.82 40.74
C LYS A 33 47.73 -8.88 40.13
N LEU A 34 48.31 -9.24 38.98
CA LEU A 34 49.25 -8.41 38.23
C LEU A 34 48.59 -7.11 37.73
N ASN A 35 47.40 -7.22 37.14
CA ASN A 35 46.63 -6.06 36.68
C ASN A 35 46.19 -5.16 37.85
N ARG A 36 45.87 -5.73 39.01
CA ARG A 36 45.59 -4.96 40.24
C ARG A 36 46.81 -4.17 40.73
N GLN A 37 48.03 -4.70 40.60
CA GLN A 37 49.25 -4.02 41.05
C GLN A 37 49.78 -2.98 40.06
N GLN A 38 49.49 -3.09 38.77
CA GLN A 38 50.02 -2.19 37.73
C GLN A 38 49.10 -1.04 37.31
N GLY A 39 47.94 -0.85 37.96
CA GLY A 39 47.10 0.34 37.74
C GLY A 39 46.70 0.58 36.28
N THR A 40 46.68 -0.46 35.45
CA THR A 40 46.30 -0.36 34.05
C THR A 40 44.79 -0.44 33.95
N ILE A 41 44.19 0.64 33.48
CA ILE A 41 42.74 0.76 33.24
C ILE A 41 42.37 -0.38 32.29
N ALA A 42 41.61 -1.36 32.78
CA ALA A 42 40.84 -2.22 31.90
C ALA A 42 39.97 -1.28 31.07
N LEU A 43 40.26 -1.17 29.76
CA LEU A 43 39.35 -0.54 28.83
C LEU A 43 38.12 -1.43 28.79
N ASP A 44 37.19 -1.17 29.70
CA ASP A 44 35.87 -1.74 29.71
C ASP A 44 35.35 -1.54 28.28
N LYS A 45 35.17 -2.63 27.52
CA LYS A 45 34.63 -2.55 26.16
C LYS A 45 33.22 -2.03 26.35
N LYS A 46 33.06 -0.71 26.26
CA LYS A 46 31.80 0.00 26.44
C LYS A 46 30.80 -0.71 25.55
N LYS A 47 29.92 -1.53 26.16
CA LYS A 47 28.82 -2.17 25.45
C LYS A 47 28.10 -1.02 24.75
N THR A 48 28.24 -0.94 23.43
CA THR A 48 27.58 0.11 22.67
C THR A 48 26.11 -0.12 22.92
N SER A 49 25.49 0.82 23.65
CA SER A 49 24.11 0.69 24.05
C SER A 49 23.26 0.91 22.81
N TRP A 50 22.93 -0.18 22.12
CA TRP A 50 22.05 -0.20 20.95
C TRP A 50 20.67 0.40 21.24
N TRP A 51 20.34 0.61 22.51
CA TRP A 51 19.13 1.27 22.97
C TRP A 51 19.08 2.75 22.57
N LYS A 52 20.22 3.43 22.51
CA LYS A 52 20.28 4.85 22.12
C LYS A 52 19.93 5.10 20.64
N PRO A 53 20.55 4.39 19.66
CA PRO A 53 20.11 4.50 18.27
C PRO A 53 18.70 3.92 18.06
N LEU A 54 18.30 2.90 18.83
CA LEU A 54 16.95 2.32 18.75
C LEU A 54 15.85 3.29 19.22
N SER A 55 16.07 4.03 20.32
CA SER A 55 15.11 5.01 20.80
C SER A 55 14.97 6.20 19.85
N ILE A 56 16.08 6.62 19.21
CA ILE A 56 16.07 7.65 18.17
C ILE A 56 15.27 7.16 16.95
N ALA A 57 15.55 5.95 16.45
CA ALA A 57 14.79 5.36 15.35
C ALA A 57 13.30 5.24 15.66
N ALA A 58 12.94 4.77 16.86
CA ALA A 58 11.56 4.68 17.31
C ALA A 58 10.85 6.04 17.35
N SER A 59 11.55 7.09 17.81
CA SER A 59 11.00 8.45 17.81
C SER A 59 10.74 8.99 16.39
N ILE A 60 11.65 8.71 15.45
CA ILE A 60 11.49 9.11 14.04
C ILE A 60 10.32 8.37 13.40
N VAL A 61 10.21 7.07 13.63
CA VAL A 61 9.07 6.27 13.15
C VAL A 61 7.76 6.77 13.73
N LEU A 62 7.72 7.08 15.03
CA LEU A 62 6.52 7.60 15.69
C LEU A 62 6.09 8.94 15.10
N VAL A 63 7.02 9.87 14.92
CA VAL A 63 6.74 11.17 14.27
C VAL A 63 6.30 10.96 12.82
N ALA A 64 6.91 10.04 12.08
CA ALA A 64 6.53 9.73 10.70
C ALA A 64 5.11 9.14 10.61
N VAL A 65 4.73 8.24 11.52
CA VAL A 65 3.39 7.65 11.58
C VAL A 65 2.34 8.70 11.93
N LEU A 66 2.61 9.54 12.95
CA LEU A 66 1.71 10.64 13.30
C LEU A 66 1.62 11.68 12.17
N GLY A 67 2.73 11.99 11.51
CA GLY A 67 2.77 12.86 10.35
C GLY A 67 1.97 12.30 9.18
N TYR A 68 2.09 11.00 8.91
CA TYR A 68 1.28 10.33 7.89
C TYR A 68 -0.21 10.27 8.26
N GLN A 69 -0.56 10.16 9.54
CA GLN A 69 -1.95 10.20 9.96
C GLN A 69 -2.55 11.61 9.88
N ALA A 70 -1.77 12.65 10.19
CA ALA A 70 -2.23 14.04 10.19
C ALA A 70 -2.21 14.71 8.81
N PHE A 71 -1.25 14.35 7.95
CA PHE A 71 -1.02 14.95 6.63
C PHE A 71 -1.09 13.94 5.48
N GLY A 72 -1.47 12.69 5.77
CA GLY A 72 -1.64 11.68 4.75
C GLY A 72 -2.78 12.00 3.79
N PRO A 73 -2.77 11.41 2.59
CA PRO A 73 -3.86 11.57 1.66
C PRO A 73 -5.15 10.96 2.24
N GLU A 74 -6.24 11.73 2.19
CA GLU A 74 -7.58 11.23 2.50
C GLU A 74 -7.90 10.02 1.61
N PRO A 75 -8.58 8.98 2.13
CA PRO A 75 -9.01 7.86 1.32
C PRO A 75 -9.91 8.38 0.19
N SER A 76 -9.70 7.87 -1.04
CA SER A 76 -10.53 8.26 -2.18
C SER A 76 -12.02 7.98 -1.91
N ILE A 77 -12.91 8.80 -2.48
CA ILE A 77 -14.36 8.65 -2.36
C ILE A 77 -14.79 7.21 -2.68
N LYS A 78 -14.27 6.62 -3.77
CA LYS A 78 -14.51 5.21 -4.11
C LYS A 78 -14.19 4.24 -2.96
N ARG A 79 -13.04 4.42 -2.29
CA ARG A 79 -12.63 3.56 -1.17
C ARG A 79 -13.52 3.76 0.06
N GLN A 80 -14.05 4.97 0.25
CA GLN A 80 -14.99 5.27 1.33
C GLN A 80 -16.37 4.65 1.02
N VAL A 81 -16.87 4.79 -0.20
CA VAL A 81 -18.10 4.14 -0.70
C VAL A 81 -18.02 2.62 -0.54
N THR A 82 -16.92 1.97 -0.96
CA THR A 82 -16.77 0.51 -0.78
C THR A 82 -16.80 0.07 0.68
N LYS A 83 -16.35 0.89 1.62
CA LYS A 83 -16.42 0.58 3.05
C LYS A 83 -17.86 0.70 3.59
N ILE A 84 -18.64 1.64 3.08
CA ILE A 84 -20.01 1.90 3.51
C ILE A 84 -20.98 0.89 2.90
N ALA A 85 -20.83 0.62 1.61
CA ALA A 85 -21.70 -0.26 0.83
C ALA A 85 -20.87 -1.18 -0.08
N PRO A 86 -20.31 -2.28 0.46
CA PRO A 86 -19.43 -3.17 -0.30
C PRO A 86 -20.12 -3.82 -1.50
N GLU A 87 -21.44 -4.04 -1.43
CA GLU A 87 -22.25 -4.59 -2.52
C GLU A 87 -22.26 -3.67 -3.75
N VAL A 88 -22.19 -2.35 -3.55
CA VAL A 88 -22.12 -1.36 -4.64
C VAL A 88 -20.90 -1.57 -5.50
N SER A 89 -19.76 -1.95 -4.92
CA SER A 89 -18.51 -2.09 -5.67
C SER A 89 -18.59 -3.17 -6.75
N GLN A 90 -19.26 -4.29 -6.46
CA GLN A 90 -19.45 -5.36 -7.46
C GLN A 90 -20.42 -4.93 -8.56
N THR A 91 -21.51 -4.28 -8.16
CA THR A 91 -22.55 -3.81 -9.07
C THR A 91 -22.06 -2.68 -9.96
N GLU A 92 -21.30 -1.73 -9.41
CA GLU A 92 -20.65 -0.63 -10.15
C GLU A 92 -19.71 -1.19 -11.23
N PHE A 93 -18.83 -2.13 -10.87
CA PHE A 93 -17.90 -2.70 -11.85
C PHE A 93 -18.63 -3.36 -13.03
N TYR A 94 -19.66 -4.16 -12.75
CA TYR A 94 -20.44 -4.83 -13.78
C TYR A 94 -21.16 -3.83 -14.70
N PHE A 95 -21.91 -2.89 -14.12
CA PHE A 95 -22.70 -1.95 -14.92
C PHE A 95 -21.84 -0.89 -15.62
N ALA A 96 -20.75 -0.43 -15.01
CA ALA A 96 -19.81 0.49 -15.66
C ALA A 96 -19.20 -0.16 -16.90
N SER A 97 -18.77 -1.42 -16.82
CA SER A 97 -18.22 -2.15 -17.97
C SER A 97 -19.26 -2.33 -19.09
N LEU A 98 -20.51 -2.64 -18.73
CA LEU A 98 -21.60 -2.79 -19.68
C LEU A 98 -21.95 -1.46 -20.39
N ILE A 99 -22.01 -0.37 -19.62
CA ILE A 99 -22.27 0.98 -20.16
C ILE A 99 -21.13 1.42 -21.07
N GLU A 100 -19.88 1.19 -20.66
CA GLU A 100 -18.70 1.52 -21.48
C GLU A 100 -18.73 0.82 -22.83
N ALA A 101 -19.04 -0.49 -22.86
CA ALA A 101 -19.18 -1.25 -24.10
C ALA A 101 -20.28 -0.67 -25.01
N GLN A 102 -21.47 -0.39 -24.47
CA GLN A 102 -22.58 0.19 -25.23
C GLN A 102 -22.32 1.63 -25.69
N VAL A 103 -21.56 2.41 -24.92
CA VAL A 103 -21.11 3.75 -25.31
C VAL A 103 -20.17 3.66 -26.49
N GLU A 104 -19.28 2.67 -26.53
CA GLU A 104 -18.39 2.48 -27.66
C GLU A 104 -19.16 2.06 -28.91
N GLU A 105 -20.08 1.10 -28.79
CA GLU A 105 -21.01 0.72 -29.85
C GLU A 105 -21.78 1.95 -30.40
N LEU A 106 -22.34 2.78 -29.52
CA LEU A 106 -23.04 4.01 -29.91
C LEU A 106 -22.16 4.98 -30.73
N LYS A 107 -20.86 5.09 -30.41
CA LYS A 107 -19.96 5.96 -31.17
C LYS A 107 -19.65 5.40 -32.55
N GLU A 108 -19.54 4.09 -32.69
CA GLU A 108 -19.32 3.43 -33.99
C GLU A 108 -20.51 3.63 -34.94
N GLU A 109 -21.70 3.82 -34.37
CA GLU A 109 -22.96 4.08 -35.07
C GLU A 109 -23.11 5.53 -35.58
N LYS A 110 -22.08 6.38 -35.41
CA LYS A 110 -22.10 7.78 -35.82
C LYS A 110 -21.95 7.97 -37.34
N THR A 111 -23.02 8.39 -37.99
CA THR A 111 -23.06 8.81 -39.41
C THR A 111 -23.58 10.25 -39.52
N PRO A 112 -23.52 10.92 -40.69
CA PRO A 112 -24.08 12.26 -40.84
C PRO A 112 -25.55 12.37 -40.42
N GLU A 113 -26.33 11.31 -40.60
CA GLU A 113 -27.76 11.26 -40.26
C GLU A 113 -28.02 10.99 -38.77
N THR A 114 -27.12 10.27 -38.09
CA THR A 114 -27.27 9.91 -36.65
C THR A 114 -26.44 10.79 -35.73
N ALA A 115 -25.54 11.64 -36.27
CA ALA A 115 -24.55 12.39 -35.51
C ALA A 115 -25.14 13.22 -34.38
N GLN A 116 -26.24 13.95 -34.64
CA GLN A 116 -26.89 14.76 -33.62
C GLN A 116 -27.43 13.89 -32.47
N LEU A 117 -28.11 12.79 -32.79
CA LEU A 117 -28.66 11.87 -31.79
C LEU A 117 -27.55 11.24 -30.95
N VAL A 118 -26.44 10.82 -31.56
CA VAL A 118 -25.27 10.29 -30.86
C VAL A 118 -24.66 11.34 -29.92
N ASP A 119 -24.41 12.55 -30.43
CA ASP A 119 -23.77 13.62 -29.65
C ASP A 119 -24.63 14.07 -28.46
N ASP A 120 -25.94 14.23 -28.67
CA ASP A 120 -26.88 14.58 -27.62
C ASP A 120 -26.97 13.47 -26.55
N THR A 121 -26.90 12.21 -26.97
CA THR A 121 -26.90 11.05 -26.06
C THR A 121 -25.64 10.99 -25.21
N LEU A 122 -24.46 11.19 -25.82
CA LEU A 122 -23.19 11.25 -25.10
C LEU A 122 -23.18 12.38 -24.06
N ALA A 123 -23.75 13.55 -24.39
CA ALA A 123 -23.89 14.66 -23.46
C ALA A 123 -24.81 14.32 -22.28
N GLN A 124 -25.93 13.63 -22.53
CA GLN A 124 -26.84 13.17 -21.47
C GLN A 124 -26.19 12.12 -20.57
N LEU A 125 -25.43 11.18 -21.14
CA LEU A 125 -24.68 10.19 -20.37
C LEU A 125 -23.61 10.83 -19.48
N ALA A 126 -22.93 11.87 -19.97
CA ALA A 126 -21.96 12.63 -19.17
C ALA A 126 -22.62 13.33 -17.96
N LYS A 127 -23.85 13.85 -18.15
CA LYS A 127 -24.64 14.41 -17.04
C LYS A 127 -25.01 13.32 -16.01
N LEU A 128 -25.50 12.17 -16.47
CA LEU A 128 -25.84 11.06 -15.59
C LEU A 128 -24.63 10.51 -14.83
N ASP A 129 -23.43 10.49 -15.43
CA ASP A 129 -22.19 10.14 -14.74
C ASP A 129 -21.84 11.13 -13.62
N LYS A 130 -22.00 12.43 -13.89
CA LYS A 130 -21.79 13.46 -12.89
C LYS A 130 -22.77 13.33 -11.72
N ASP A 131 -24.03 13.04 -12.01
CA ASP A 131 -25.05 12.83 -10.97
C ASP A 131 -24.69 11.63 -10.09
N TYR A 132 -24.18 10.54 -10.68
CA TYR A 132 -23.70 9.38 -9.92
C TYR A 132 -22.53 9.70 -8.99
N ARG A 133 -21.54 10.46 -9.46
CA ARG A 133 -20.42 10.91 -8.60
C ARG A 133 -20.90 11.79 -7.45
N THR A 134 -21.99 12.54 -7.65
CA THR A 134 -22.62 13.33 -6.60
C THR A 134 -23.27 12.39 -5.57
N LEU A 135 -23.95 11.33 -6.00
CA LEU A 135 -24.50 10.31 -5.11
C LEU A 135 -23.42 9.57 -4.32
N GLU A 136 -22.26 9.27 -4.93
CA GLU A 136 -21.10 8.72 -4.20
C GLU A 136 -20.65 9.65 -3.07
N GLN A 137 -20.62 10.97 -3.34
CA GLN A 137 -20.26 11.97 -2.34
C GLN A 137 -21.32 12.07 -1.24
N ASP A 138 -22.61 12.14 -1.58
CA ASP A 138 -23.70 12.19 -0.62
C ASP A 138 -23.70 10.96 0.32
N LEU A 139 -23.30 9.79 -0.20
CA LEU A 139 -23.16 8.58 0.60
C LEU A 139 -22.01 8.70 1.61
N VAL A 140 -20.87 9.26 1.19
CA VAL A 140 -19.71 9.51 2.04
C VAL A 140 -20.00 10.58 3.09
N ASP A 141 -20.76 11.62 2.73
CA ASP A 141 -21.14 12.72 3.61
C ASP A 141 -22.21 12.31 4.65
N GLY A 142 -22.66 11.05 4.62
CA GLY A 142 -23.53 10.46 5.63
C GLY A 142 -25.03 10.63 5.36
N GLY A 143 -25.43 10.83 4.10
CA GLY A 143 -26.83 10.81 3.72
C GLY A 143 -27.49 9.43 3.89
N ASP A 144 -28.82 9.36 3.74
CA ASP A 144 -29.56 8.09 3.90
C ASP A 144 -29.10 7.07 2.86
N SER A 145 -28.33 6.09 3.33
CA SER A 145 -27.71 5.09 2.47
C SER A 145 -28.73 4.32 1.65
N LYS A 146 -29.90 3.98 2.20
CA LYS A 146 -30.89 3.21 1.43
C LYS A 146 -31.44 4.02 0.26
N ILE A 147 -31.72 5.30 0.48
CA ILE A 147 -32.23 6.21 -0.55
C ILE A 147 -31.15 6.45 -1.61
N ILE A 148 -29.92 6.74 -1.19
CA ILE A 148 -28.80 7.03 -2.09
C ILE A 148 -28.44 5.81 -2.93
N LEU A 149 -28.35 4.63 -2.32
CA LEU A 149 -28.10 3.38 -3.04
C LEU A 149 -29.19 3.09 -4.08
N SER A 150 -30.45 3.34 -3.75
CA SER A 150 -31.55 3.24 -4.72
C SER A 150 -31.36 4.22 -5.88
N ALA A 151 -30.97 5.47 -5.61
CA ALA A 151 -30.71 6.46 -6.64
C ALA A 151 -29.52 6.09 -7.53
N MET A 152 -28.46 5.50 -6.96
CA MET A 152 -27.31 5.01 -7.71
C MET A 152 -27.70 3.88 -8.67
N ILE A 153 -28.55 2.94 -8.21
CA ILE A 153 -29.09 1.87 -9.05
C ILE A 153 -29.97 2.45 -10.16
N THR A 154 -30.88 3.37 -9.84
CA THR A 154 -31.74 4.05 -10.83
C THR A 154 -30.91 4.78 -11.87
N ASN A 155 -29.84 5.46 -11.47
CA ASN A 155 -28.97 6.16 -12.40
C ASN A 155 -28.29 5.20 -13.41
N PHE A 156 -27.83 4.02 -12.99
CA PHE A 156 -27.35 3.00 -13.91
C PHE A 156 -28.44 2.51 -14.87
N GLN A 157 -29.63 2.23 -14.34
CA GLN A 157 -30.77 1.80 -15.16
C GLN A 157 -31.12 2.84 -16.22
N THR A 158 -31.19 4.13 -15.83
CA THR A 158 -31.46 5.23 -16.76
C THR A 158 -30.41 5.32 -17.87
N ARG A 159 -29.12 5.15 -17.57
CA ARG A 159 -28.07 5.16 -18.59
C ARG A 159 -28.23 4.00 -19.58
N ILE A 160 -28.52 2.80 -19.06
CA ILE A 160 -28.71 1.60 -19.87
C ILE A 160 -29.96 1.72 -20.76
N ASP A 161 -31.07 2.24 -20.21
CA ASP A 161 -32.32 2.39 -20.95
C ASP A 161 -32.17 3.44 -22.06
N LEU A 162 -31.49 4.56 -21.77
CA LEU A 162 -31.17 5.57 -22.77
C LEU A 162 -30.33 5.00 -23.92
N LEU A 163 -29.27 4.24 -23.60
CA LEU A 163 -28.41 3.60 -24.60
C LEU A 163 -29.20 2.64 -25.50
N LYS A 164 -30.02 1.76 -24.89
CA LYS A 164 -30.88 0.83 -25.64
C LYS A 164 -31.86 1.54 -26.56
N GLU A 165 -32.53 2.58 -26.05
CA GLU A 165 -33.49 3.35 -26.81
C GLU A 165 -32.83 4.00 -28.03
N VAL A 166 -31.68 4.65 -27.83
CA VAL A 166 -30.97 5.36 -28.89
C VAL A 166 -30.39 4.41 -29.93
N LEU A 167 -29.76 3.30 -29.52
CA LEU A 167 -29.27 2.28 -30.44
C LEU A 167 -30.41 1.71 -31.30
N SER A 168 -31.58 1.45 -30.69
CA SER A 168 -32.77 1.02 -31.44
C SER A 168 -33.27 2.09 -32.42
N GLN A 169 -33.25 3.37 -32.04
CA GLN A 169 -33.61 4.47 -32.95
C GLN A 169 -32.64 4.55 -34.14
N ILE A 170 -31.34 4.37 -33.91
CA ILE A 170 -30.34 4.36 -34.97
C ILE A 170 -30.56 3.18 -35.93
N GLU A 171 -30.83 1.98 -35.42
CA GLU A 171 -31.14 0.81 -36.24
C GLU A 171 -32.36 1.07 -37.14
N ASN A 172 -33.41 1.71 -36.61
CA ASN A 172 -34.58 2.11 -37.39
C ASN A 172 -34.23 3.12 -38.50
N ILE A 173 -33.40 4.11 -38.22
CA ILE A 173 -32.93 5.08 -39.22
C ILE A 173 -32.16 4.37 -40.35
N LYS A 174 -31.27 3.43 -40.00
CA LYS A 174 -30.51 2.63 -40.98
C LYS A 174 -31.42 1.80 -41.87
N ASN A 175 -32.42 1.12 -41.29
CA ASN A 175 -33.36 0.28 -42.03
C ASN A 175 -34.22 1.08 -43.01
N LEU A 176 -34.69 2.27 -42.61
CA LEU A 176 -35.46 3.16 -43.49
C LEU A 176 -34.64 3.64 -44.71
N LYS A 177 -33.35 3.93 -44.52
CA LYS A 177 -32.45 4.31 -45.62
C LYS A 177 -32.25 3.17 -46.62
N SER A 178 -31.99 1.96 -46.13
CA SER A 178 -31.82 0.77 -47.00
C SER A 178 -33.04 0.51 -47.88
N GLN A 179 -34.25 0.63 -47.33
CA GLN A 179 -35.49 0.47 -48.10
C GLN A 179 -35.69 1.57 -49.15
N HIS A 180 -35.28 2.81 -48.84
CA HIS A 180 -35.34 3.90 -49.80
C HIS A 180 -34.35 3.65 -50.95
N ASP A 181 -33.10 3.32 -50.68
CA ASP A 181 -32.09 3.11 -51.72
C ASP A 181 -32.45 1.95 -52.68
N GLU A 182 -33.10 0.89 -52.20
CA GLU A 182 -33.61 -0.21 -53.04
C GLU A 182 -34.78 0.20 -53.94
N SER A 183 -35.69 1.07 -53.45
CA SER A 183 -36.87 1.52 -54.21
C SER A 183 -36.54 2.45 -55.37
N PHE A 184 -35.40 3.15 -55.35
CA PHE A 184 -34.99 4.09 -56.40
C PHE A 184 -34.06 3.47 -57.45
N THR A 185 -33.67 2.20 -57.28
CA THR A 185 -32.78 1.48 -58.22
C THR A 185 -33.56 0.63 -59.25
N ILE A 186 -34.86 0.90 -59.46
CA ILE A 186 -35.71 0.23 -60.46
C ILE A 186 -36.02 1.15 -61.64
#